data_AF-A0A1Q2D0V2-F1
#
_entry.id   AF-A0A1Q2D0V2-F1
#
_cell.length_a   1.000
_cell.length_b   1.000
_cell.length_c   1.000
_cell.angle_alpha   90.00
_cell.angle_beta   90.00
_cell.angle_gamma   90.00
#
_symmetry.space_group_name_H-M   'P 1'
#
loop_
_entity.id
_entity.type
_entity.pdbx_description
1 polymer ?
#
loop_
_entity_poly.entity_id
_entity_poly.type
_entity_poly.pdbx_seq_one_letter_code
_entity_poly.pdbx_strand_id
1 'polypeptide(L)' 'MNIPTPRSAFAADENRRALVGETMDALEGLDELPLEEQTRRLTRAQAILAGVLSNDPDVTRPGLPGVEG' A
#
# COMPACT_ATOMS: atom_id res chain seq x y z
N MET A 1 -1.99 -26.41 -8.80
CA MET A 1 -1.99 -25.03 -9.34
C MET A 1 -3.32 -24.40 -9.02
N ASN A 2 -3.36 -23.45 -8.06
CA ASN A 2 -4.58 -22.73 -7.72
C ASN A 2 -4.68 -21.52 -8.66
N ILE A 3 -5.41 -21.66 -9.77
CA ILE A 3 -5.61 -20.56 -10.70
C ILE A 3 -6.47 -19.53 -9.97
N PRO A 4 -5.98 -18.29 -9.74
CA PRO A 4 -6.77 -17.27 -9.06
C PRO A 4 -8.05 -17.04 -9.87
N THR A 5 -9.19 -17.20 -9.19
CA THR A 5 -10.49 -16.97 -9.83
C THR A 5 -10.61 -15.48 -10.19
N PRO A 6 -11.34 -15.11 -11.25
CA PRO A 6 -11.48 -13.71 -11.69
C PRO A 6 -11.88 -12.74 -10.57
N ARG A 7 -12.67 -13.22 -9.60
CA ARG A 7 -13.10 -12.47 -8.41
C ARG A 7 -11.94 -12.11 -7.47
N SER A 8 -10.95 -12.98 -7.33
CA SER A 8 -9.75 -12.73 -6.51
C SER A 8 -8.79 -11.71 -7.15
N ALA A 9 -8.67 -11.73 -8.48
CA ALA A 9 -7.88 -10.75 -9.21
C ALA A 9 -8.51 -9.35 -9.18
N PHE A 10 -9.84 -9.26 -9.27
CA PHE A 10 -10.58 -8.01 -9.11
C PHE A 10 -10.42 -7.41 -7.70
N ALA A 11 -10.58 -8.21 -6.66
CA ALA A 11 -10.40 -7.75 -5.27
C ALA A 11 -8.96 -7.29 -4.98
N ALA A 12 -7.96 -7.94 -5.56
CA ALA A 12 -6.57 -7.50 -5.45
C ALA A 12 -6.33 -6.16 -6.15
N ASP A 13 -6.99 -5.91 -7.29
CA ASP A 13 -6.90 -4.63 -7.99
C ASP A 13 -7.56 -3.48 -7.22
N GLU A 14 -8.75 -3.74 -6.67
CA GLU A 14 -9.47 -2.77 -5.82
C GLU A 14 -8.67 -2.41 -4.57
N ASN A 15 -8.09 -3.41 -3.88
CA ASN A 15 -7.23 -3.18 -2.72
C ASN A 15 -5.98 -2.36 -3.07
N ARG A 16 -5.34 -2.63 -4.22
CA ARG A 16 -4.19 -1.82 -4.68
C ARG A 16 -4.60 -0.36 -4.93
N ARG A 17 -5.74 -0.12 -5.55
CA ARG A 17 -6.24 1.24 -5.81
C ARG A 17 -6.56 1.98 -4.50
N ALA A 18 -7.20 1.30 -3.55
CA ALA A 18 -7.49 1.86 -2.23
C ALA A 18 -6.20 2.25 -1.50
N LEU A 19 -5.21 1.35 -1.45
CA LEU A 19 -3.92 1.61 -0.80
C LEU A 19 -3.15 2.77 -1.44
N VAL A 20 -3.19 2.90 -2.78
CA VAL A 20 -2.62 4.07 -3.48
C VAL A 20 -3.36 5.35 -3.09
N GLY A 21 -4.70 5.31 -3.07
CA GLY A 21 -5.52 6.46 -2.64
C GLY A 21 -5.17 6.92 -1.23
N GLU A 22 -5.22 6.01 -0.25
CA GLU A 22 -4.85 6.29 1.14
C GLU A 22 -3.43 6.85 1.28
N THR A 23 -2.49 6.33 0.48
CA THR A 23 -1.09 6.81 0.48
C THR A 23 -0.99 8.24 -0.04
N MET A 24 -1.77 8.59 -1.08
CA MET A 24 -1.78 9.95 -1.64
C MET A 24 -2.48 10.93 -0.70
N ASP A 25 -3.59 10.52 -0.09
CA ASP A 25 -4.32 11.33 0.89
C ASP A 25 -3.43 11.63 2.12
N ALA A 26 -2.61 10.68 2.55
CA ALA A 26 -1.66 10.87 3.65
C ALA A 26 -0.52 11.89 3.35
N LEU A 27 -0.35 12.28 2.08
CA LEU A 27 0.58 13.33 1.64
C LEU A 27 -0.08 14.70 1.48
N GLU A 28 -1.39 14.83 1.71
CA GLU A 28 -2.05 16.14 1.73
C GLU A 28 -1.49 17.01 2.87
N GLY A 29 -1.21 18.29 2.58
CA GLY A 29 -0.62 19.24 3.54
C GLY A 29 0.81 18.91 3.98
N LEU A 30 1.52 18.05 3.24
CA LEU A 30 2.90 17.66 3.55
C LEU A 30 3.84 18.88 3.62
N ASP A 31 3.67 19.84 2.71
CA ASP A 31 4.51 21.04 2.59
C ASP A 31 4.44 21.96 3.80
N GLU A 32 3.38 21.86 4.61
CA GLU A 32 3.21 22.61 5.86
C GLU A 32 4.00 22.01 7.03
N LEU A 33 4.52 20.79 6.90
CA LEU A 33 5.20 20.06 7.97
C LEU A 33 6.71 20.38 8.05
N PRO A 34 7.38 20.14 9.20
CA PRO A 34 8.83 20.21 9.27
C PRO A 34 9.51 19.25 8.28
N LEU A 35 10.66 19.65 7.71
CA LEU A 35 11.37 18.88 6.67
C LEU A 35 11.66 17.41 7.05
N GLU A 36 11.95 17.14 8.32
CA GLU A 36 12.16 15.78 8.81
C GLU A 36 10.89 14.93 8.67
N GLU A 37 9.73 15.51 9.02
CA GLU A 37 8.44 14.86 8.89
C GLU A 37 8.03 14.70 7.43
N GLN A 38 8.33 15.69 6.59
CA GLN A 38 8.12 15.59 5.14
C GLN A 38 8.89 14.40 4.56
N THR A 39 10.18 14.32 4.89
CA THR A 39 11.06 13.25 4.41
C THR A 39 10.55 11.89 4.88
N ARG A 40 10.17 11.77 6.16
CA ARG A 40 9.65 10.53 6.74
C ARG A 40 8.38 10.05 6.02
N ARG A 41 7.43 10.95 5.76
CA ARG A 41 6.18 10.61 5.06
C ARG A 41 6.41 10.26 3.60
N LEU A 42 7.26 11.00 2.90
CA LEU A 42 7.62 10.70 1.51
C LEU A 42 8.34 9.35 1.37
N THR A 43 9.29 9.03 2.26
CA THR A 43 9.97 7.73 2.25
C THR A 43 8.98 6.58 2.48
N ARG A 44 8.03 6.76 3.42
CA ARG A 44 6.98 5.76 3.65
C ARG A 44 6.09 5.59 2.43
N ALA A 45 5.59 6.69 1.84
CA ALA A 45 4.76 6.64 0.64
C ALA A 45 5.48 5.97 -0.53
N GLN A 46 6.75 6.29 -0.73
CA GLN A 46 7.58 5.67 -1.76
C GLN A 46 7.69 4.15 -1.55
N ALA A 47 7.92 3.68 -0.32
CA ALA A 47 8.00 2.24 -0.03
C ALA A 47 6.68 1.52 -0.34
N ILE A 48 5.54 2.10 0.05
CA ILE A 48 4.22 1.53 -0.22
C ILE A 48 3.95 1.47 -1.73
N LEU A 49 4.17 2.57 -2.45
CA LEU A 49 3.95 2.62 -3.90
C LEU A 49 4.88 1.65 -4.66
N ALA A 50 6.14 1.52 -4.22
CA ALA A 50 7.07 0.55 -4.77
C ALA A 50 6.61 -0.90 -4.55
N GLY A 51 6.06 -1.21 -3.36
CA GLY A 51 5.46 -2.51 -3.06
C GLY A 51 4.23 -2.81 -3.91
N VAL A 52 3.35 -1.82 -4.11
CA VAL A 52 2.18 -1.96 -4.99
C VAL A 52 2.61 -2.28 -6.43
N LEU A 53 3.59 -1.54 -6.97
CA LEU A 53 4.12 -1.78 -8.33
C LEU A 53 4.79 -3.15 -8.47
N SER A 54 5.47 -3.61 -7.43
CA SER A 54 6.16 -4.91 -7.42
C SER A 54 5.22 -6.09 -7.17
N ASN A 55 3.91 -5.83 -6.98
CA ASN A 55 2.93 -6.81 -6.51
C ASN A 55 3.38 -7.53 -5.22
N ASP A 56 4.04 -6.79 -4.33
CA ASP A 56 4.50 -7.31 -3.05
C ASP A 56 3.27 -7.74 -2.20
N PRO A 57 3.16 -9.03 -1.85
CA PRO A 57 2.05 -9.55 -1.07
C PRO A 57 2.02 -8.97 0.36
N ASP A 58 3.16 -8.56 0.92
CA ASP A 58 3.25 -8.03 2.28
C ASP A 58 2.77 -6.58 2.36
N VAL A 59 2.90 -5.82 1.27
CA VAL A 59 2.40 -4.44 1.16
C VAL A 59 0.91 -4.39 0.82
N THR A 60 0.44 -5.31 -0.03
CA THR A 60 -0.97 -5.36 -0.45
C THR A 60 -1.86 -6.17 0.50
N ARG A 61 -1.26 -6.84 1.49
CA ARG A 61 -1.96 -7.53 2.58
C ARG A 61 -1.37 -7.11 3.93
N PRO A 62 -1.61 -5.86 4.37
CA PRO A 62 -1.32 -5.51 5.76
C PRO A 62 -2.15 -6.46 6.63
N GLY A 63 -1.45 -7.29 7.41
CA GLY A 63 -1.92 -8.61 7.83
C GLY A 63 -3.35 -8.70 8.36
N LEU A 64 -4.03 -9.79 8.00
CA LEU A 64 -4.99 -10.41 8.91
C LEU A 64 -4.26 -10.68 10.23
N PRO A 65 -4.75 -10.18 11.38
CA PRO A 65 -4.20 -10.56 12.67
C PRO A 65 -4.42 -12.06 12.86
N GLY A 66 -3.31 -12.82 12.90
CA GLY A 66 -3.28 -14.23 13.25
C GLY A 66 -3.20 -15.18 12.06
N VAL A 67 -1.98 -15.54 11.68
CA VAL A 67 -1.56 -16.94 11.45
C VAL A 67 -0.03 -16.95 11.43
N GLU A 68 0.56 -17.17 12.60
CA GLU A 68 1.79 -17.96 12.67
C GLU A 68 1.41 -19.41 12.31
N GLY A 69 2.19 -20.01 11.42
CA GLY A 69 2.13 -21.41 11.04
C GLY A 69 3.40 -21.78 10.29
#